data_AF-A0A7V5CU73-F1
#
_entry.id   AF-A0A7V5CU73-F1
#
_cell.length_a   1.000
_cell.length_b   1.000
_cell.length_c   1.000
_cell.angle_alpha   90.00
_cell.angle_beta   90.00
_cell.angle_gamma   90.00
#
_symmetry.space_group_name_H-M   'P 1'
#
loop_
_entity.id
_entity.type
_entity.pdbx_description
1 polymer ?
#
loop_
_entity_poly.entity_id
_entity_poly.type
_entity_poly.pdbx_seq_one_letter_code
_entity_poly.pdbx_strand_id
1 'polypeptide(L)'
;MTSHPALDEKQDALDARLTRLGSLLVAYSGGVDSAYLAWRAHRVLGERTLAVIADSPSLARSQYRDAVEFARERAIPLQTIRTREMENEAYAVNGADRCFHCKDELFTMLEAERARLGWAAVAYGLNVDDRQDFRPGQQAATAHRVAAPLAEAGLTKAEIRTLAGQAGLRLWDKPASACLSSRLAYGMRVTPEALRMVEQAEDALHALGLARVRVRHHGEIARVEIAEEELASALSREMFRQIARAVRAAGFHYVAVDCDGYRSGSMNELLPVELLASAGQKER
;
A
#
# COMPACT_ATOMS: atom_id res chain seq x y z
N MET A 1 -1.36 34.91 -8.43
CA MET A 1 -2.44 33.92 -8.21
C MET A 1 -2.28 32.83 -9.25
N THR A 2 -1.62 31.73 -8.91
CA THR A 2 -1.49 30.56 -9.79
C THR A 2 -2.84 29.83 -9.82
N SER A 3 -3.61 29.97 -10.91
CA SER A 3 -4.86 29.21 -11.07
C SER A 3 -4.52 27.73 -11.07
N HIS A 4 -5.10 26.99 -10.14
CA HIS A 4 -4.97 25.54 -10.15
C HIS A 4 -5.77 25.01 -11.34
N PRO A 5 -5.19 24.12 -12.18
CA PRO A 5 -5.92 23.56 -13.31
C PRO A 5 -7.17 22.84 -12.81
N ALA A 6 -8.25 22.93 -13.59
CA ALA A 6 -9.51 22.28 -13.26
C ALA A 6 -9.34 20.75 -13.24
N LEU A 7 -10.17 20.05 -12.47
CA LEU A 7 -10.07 18.59 -12.32
C LEU A 7 -10.16 17.86 -13.67
N ASP A 8 -11.01 18.34 -14.57
CA ASP A 8 -11.16 17.79 -15.92
C ASP A 8 -9.89 17.95 -16.76
N GLU A 9 -9.20 19.10 -16.67
CA GLU A 9 -7.93 19.34 -17.36
C GLU A 9 -6.83 18.37 -16.89
N LYS A 10 -6.80 18.05 -15.59
CA LYS A 10 -5.87 17.05 -15.04
C LYS A 10 -6.21 15.64 -15.53
N GLN A 11 -7.49 15.30 -15.64
CA GLN A 11 -7.91 14.02 -16.20
C GLN A 11 -7.54 13.92 -17.69
N ASP A 12 -7.75 14.99 -18.47
CA ASP A 12 -7.35 15.03 -19.88
C ASP A 12 -5.83 14.91 -20.05
N ALA A 13 -5.05 15.54 -19.16
CA ALA A 13 -3.60 15.39 -19.12
C ALA A 13 -3.17 13.95 -18.81
N LEU A 14 -3.86 13.27 -17.88
CA LEU A 14 -3.65 11.85 -17.60
C LEU A 14 -3.92 11.00 -18.84
N ASP A 15 -5.03 11.21 -19.53
CA ASP A 15 -5.41 10.46 -20.73
C ASP A 15 -4.42 10.66 -21.88
N ALA A 16 -4.01 11.91 -22.11
CA ALA A 16 -2.98 12.24 -23.08
C ALA A 16 -1.65 11.56 -22.74
N ARG A 17 -1.30 11.50 -21.45
CA ARG A 17 -0.09 10.81 -20.99
C ARG A 17 -0.17 9.30 -21.22
N LEU A 18 -1.28 8.67 -20.84
CA LEU A 18 -1.52 7.24 -21.07
C LEU A 18 -1.44 6.90 -22.56
N THR A 19 -2.09 7.70 -23.41
CA THR A 19 -2.07 7.55 -24.88
C THR A 19 -0.64 7.61 -25.43
N ARG A 20 0.18 8.56 -24.97
CA ARG A 20 1.61 8.66 -25.37
C ARG A 20 2.46 7.49 -24.92
N LEU A 21 2.15 6.85 -23.79
CA LEU A 21 2.85 5.65 -23.34
C LEU A 21 2.56 4.45 -24.25
N GLY A 22 1.41 4.43 -24.92
CA GLY A 22 1.05 3.43 -25.93
C GLY A 22 0.60 2.10 -25.34
N SER A 23 1.41 1.43 -24.51
CA SER A 23 1.00 0.22 -23.78
C SER A 23 1.64 0.13 -22.40
N LEU A 24 0.91 -0.38 -21.41
CA LEU A 24 1.26 -0.18 -20.01
C LEU A 24 1.10 -1.42 -19.14
N LEU A 25 2.17 -1.75 -18.39
CA LEU A 25 2.07 -2.57 -17.19
C LEU A 25 1.82 -1.66 -15.98
N VAL A 26 0.73 -1.88 -15.27
CA VAL A 26 0.41 -1.11 -14.06
C VAL A 26 0.73 -1.93 -12.83
N ALA A 27 1.68 -1.45 -12.01
CA ALA A 27 1.94 -1.97 -10.68
C ALA A 27 0.71 -1.72 -9.78
N TYR A 28 -0.10 -2.77 -9.62
CA TYR A 28 -1.41 -2.71 -8.99
C TYR A 28 -1.36 -3.27 -7.57
N SER A 29 -1.76 -2.46 -6.59
CA SER A 29 -1.72 -2.81 -5.16
C SER A 29 -3.09 -3.04 -4.51
N GLY A 30 -4.18 -2.78 -5.24
CA GLY A 30 -5.53 -2.77 -4.68
C GLY A 30 -5.89 -1.52 -3.85
N GLY A 31 -4.94 -0.58 -3.66
CA GLY A 31 -5.21 0.76 -3.13
C GLY A 31 -5.82 1.68 -4.18
N VAL A 32 -6.54 2.72 -3.72
CA VAL A 32 -7.32 3.65 -4.57
C VAL A 32 -6.52 4.23 -5.74
N ASP A 33 -5.29 4.68 -5.51
CA ASP A 33 -4.47 5.33 -6.53
C ASP A 33 -4.08 4.36 -7.65
N SER A 34 -3.49 3.21 -7.29
CA SER A 34 -3.09 2.18 -8.26
C SER A 34 -4.29 1.57 -8.99
N ALA A 35 -5.44 1.49 -8.33
CA ALA A 35 -6.65 0.93 -8.91
C ALA A 35 -7.33 1.89 -9.88
N TYR A 36 -7.38 3.19 -9.54
CA TYR A 36 -7.84 4.23 -10.43
C TYR A 36 -6.94 4.32 -11.67
N LEU A 37 -5.61 4.27 -11.50
CA LEU A 37 -4.67 4.23 -12.62
C LEU A 37 -4.90 3.01 -13.52
N ALA A 38 -5.00 1.80 -12.95
CA ALA A 38 -5.26 0.58 -13.71
C ALA A 38 -6.58 0.66 -14.48
N TRP A 39 -7.64 1.13 -13.83
CA TRP A 39 -8.94 1.33 -14.44
C TRP A 39 -8.89 2.36 -15.57
N ARG A 40 -8.32 3.55 -15.34
CA ARG A 40 -8.25 4.61 -16.34
C ARG A 40 -7.38 4.21 -17.53
N ALA A 41 -6.22 3.59 -17.27
CA ALA A 41 -5.36 3.04 -18.32
C ALA A 41 -6.09 2.01 -19.18
N HIS A 42 -6.87 1.11 -18.59
CA HIS A 42 -7.67 0.15 -19.36
C HIS A 42 -8.78 0.84 -20.17
N ARG A 43 -9.43 1.89 -19.64
CA ARG A 43 -10.43 2.69 -20.37
C ARG A 43 -9.85 3.43 -21.57
N VAL A 44 -8.61 3.94 -21.46
CA VAL A 44 -7.95 4.73 -22.50
C VAL A 44 -7.25 3.84 -23.54
N LEU A 45 -6.57 2.78 -23.10
CA LEU A 45 -5.70 1.95 -23.95
C LEU A 45 -6.33 0.59 -24.34
N GLY A 46 -7.47 0.22 -23.74
CA GLY A 46 -8.12 -1.07 -23.98
C GLY A 46 -7.25 -2.26 -23.59
N GLU A 47 -7.05 -3.19 -24.54
CA GLU A 47 -6.22 -4.39 -24.37
C GLU A 47 -4.73 -4.08 -24.21
N ARG A 48 -4.31 -2.83 -24.50
CA ARG A 48 -2.93 -2.38 -24.30
C ARG A 48 -2.63 -1.94 -22.86
N THR A 49 -3.32 -2.54 -21.90
CA THR A 49 -3.07 -2.38 -20.46
C THR A 49 -3.14 -3.73 -19.76
N LEU A 50 -2.16 -4.00 -18.90
CA LEU A 50 -2.18 -5.14 -17.98
C LEU A 50 -1.85 -4.66 -16.57
N ALA A 51 -2.77 -4.88 -15.64
CA ALA A 51 -2.49 -4.71 -14.22
C ALA A 51 -1.69 -5.91 -13.72
N VAL A 52 -0.70 -5.66 -12.86
CA VAL A 52 0.10 -6.71 -12.24
C VAL A 52 0.09 -6.52 -10.73
N ILE A 53 -0.32 -7.56 -10.01
CA ILE A 53 -0.30 -7.60 -8.54
C ILE A 53 0.80 -8.55 -8.07
N ALA A 54 1.63 -8.08 -7.14
CA ALA A 54 2.61 -8.92 -6.47
C ALA A 54 1.95 -9.62 -5.28
N ASP A 55 1.95 -10.95 -5.34
CA ASP A 55 1.51 -11.82 -4.28
C ASP A 55 2.72 -12.25 -3.44
N SER A 56 2.88 -11.62 -2.28
CA SER A 56 3.88 -11.98 -1.27
C SER A 56 3.26 -12.08 0.11
N PRO A 57 3.95 -12.67 1.10
CA PRO A 57 3.46 -12.74 2.48
C PRO A 57 3.20 -11.37 3.11
N SER A 58 3.76 -10.28 2.56
CA SER A 58 3.55 -8.93 3.07
C SER A 58 2.19 -8.32 2.66
N LEU A 59 1.53 -8.90 1.66
CA LEU A 59 0.18 -8.54 1.23
C LEU A 59 -0.84 -9.41 1.94
N ALA A 60 -1.74 -8.80 2.72
CA ALA A 60 -2.82 -9.52 3.37
C ALA A 60 -3.73 -10.20 2.33
N ARG A 61 -4.11 -11.45 2.59
CA ARG A 61 -4.99 -12.28 1.77
C ARG A 61 -6.34 -11.63 1.55
N SER A 62 -6.89 -10.95 2.55
CA SER A 62 -8.12 -10.17 2.42
C SER A 62 -7.97 -9.04 1.39
N GLN A 63 -6.85 -8.33 1.41
CA GLN A 63 -6.55 -7.26 0.44
C GLN A 63 -6.26 -7.81 -0.96
N TYR A 64 -5.54 -8.94 -1.07
CA TYR A 64 -5.32 -9.60 -2.35
C TYR A 64 -6.64 -10.03 -3.00
N ARG A 65 -7.52 -10.70 -2.24
CA ARG A 65 -8.86 -11.10 -2.73
C ARG A 65 -9.67 -9.90 -3.18
N ASP A 66 -9.72 -8.85 -2.36
CA ASP A 66 -10.44 -7.62 -2.68
C ASP A 66 -9.91 -6.94 -3.97
N ALA A 67 -8.59 -6.91 -4.14
CA ALA A 67 -7.95 -6.36 -5.33
C ALA A 67 -8.25 -7.17 -6.59
N VAL A 68 -8.16 -8.50 -6.50
CA VAL A 68 -8.51 -9.42 -7.61
C VAL A 68 -9.99 -9.26 -7.99
N GLU A 69 -10.86 -9.19 -6.99
CA GLU A 69 -12.29 -9.02 -7.20
C GLU A 69 -12.61 -7.68 -7.88
N PHE A 70 -12.00 -6.58 -7.43
CA PHE A 70 -12.14 -5.28 -8.09
C PHE A 70 -11.69 -5.30 -9.55
N ALA A 71 -10.54 -5.91 -9.85
CA ALA A 71 -10.05 -6.01 -11.22
C ALA A 71 -11.05 -6.79 -12.10
N ARG A 72 -11.58 -7.90 -11.59
CA ARG A 72 -12.63 -8.69 -12.26
C ARG A 72 -13.91 -7.89 -12.50
N GLU A 73 -14.42 -7.20 -11.47
CA GLU A 73 -15.62 -6.35 -11.58
C GLU A 73 -15.50 -5.28 -12.67
N ARG A 74 -14.29 -4.77 -12.89
CA ARG A 74 -14.01 -3.70 -13.86
C ARG A 74 -13.41 -4.19 -15.17
N ALA A 75 -13.38 -5.52 -15.38
CA ALA A 75 -12.80 -6.17 -16.54
C ALA A 75 -11.36 -5.76 -16.84
N ILE A 76 -10.60 -5.38 -15.81
CA ILE A 76 -9.18 -5.01 -15.94
C ILE A 76 -8.38 -6.31 -16.07
N PRO A 77 -7.59 -6.51 -17.16
CA PRO A 77 -6.68 -7.63 -17.27
C PRO A 77 -5.70 -7.62 -16.08
N LEU A 78 -5.62 -8.73 -15.35
CA LEU A 78 -4.80 -8.86 -14.15
C LEU A 78 -3.89 -10.08 -14.24
N GLN A 79 -2.61 -9.88 -13.99
CA GLN A 79 -1.63 -10.94 -13.80
C GLN A 79 -1.11 -10.91 -12.36
N THR A 80 -1.05 -12.08 -11.72
CA THR A 80 -0.39 -12.23 -10.42
C THR A 80 1.04 -12.70 -10.62
N ILE A 81 1.99 -12.03 -9.99
CA ILE A 81 3.39 -12.44 -9.90
C ILE A 81 3.75 -12.73 -8.44
N ARG A 82 4.72 -13.62 -8.19
CA ARG A 82 5.24 -13.88 -6.84
C ARG A 82 6.60 -13.24 -6.70
N THR A 83 6.71 -12.26 -5.82
CA THR A 83 7.98 -11.60 -5.49
C THR A 83 8.72 -12.37 -4.41
N ARG A 84 10.04 -12.18 -4.35
CA ARG A 84 10.93 -12.87 -3.41
C ARG A 84 11.66 -11.90 -2.50
N GLU A 85 11.05 -10.77 -2.18
CA GLU A 85 11.68 -9.73 -1.35
C GLU A 85 12.11 -10.27 0.03
N MET A 86 11.44 -11.31 0.53
CA MET A 86 11.79 -11.95 1.80
C MET A 86 13.11 -12.73 1.77
N GLU A 87 13.57 -13.14 0.58
CA GLU A 87 14.86 -13.80 0.38
C GLU A 87 16.01 -12.77 0.37
N ASN A 88 15.70 -11.48 0.20
CA ASN A 88 16.65 -10.38 0.30
C ASN A 88 16.87 -9.99 1.77
N GLU A 89 18.08 -10.22 2.26
CA GLU A 89 18.48 -9.88 3.63
C GLU A 89 18.22 -8.40 3.97
N ALA A 90 18.42 -7.49 3.01
CA ALA A 90 18.20 -6.05 3.21
C ALA A 90 16.72 -5.68 3.44
N TYR A 91 15.79 -6.48 2.90
CA TYR A 91 14.38 -6.38 3.26
C TYR A 91 14.10 -7.09 4.59
N ALA A 92 14.66 -8.30 4.76
CA ALA A 92 14.38 -9.16 5.90
C ALA A 92 14.81 -8.54 7.23
N VAL A 93 15.87 -7.71 7.29
CA VAL A 93 16.29 -7.02 8.53
C VAL A 93 15.31 -5.95 9.01
N ASN A 94 14.32 -5.57 8.20
CA ASN A 94 13.32 -4.57 8.53
C ASN A 94 13.92 -3.20 8.93
N GLY A 95 14.86 -2.71 8.11
CA GLY A 95 15.41 -1.37 8.23
C GLY A 95 14.43 -0.27 7.80
N ALA A 96 14.80 0.99 7.99
CA ALA A 96 14.03 2.15 7.54
C ALA A 96 13.83 2.17 6.00
N ASP A 97 14.74 1.53 5.27
CA ASP A 97 14.76 1.38 3.83
C ASP A 97 14.07 0.10 3.33
N ARG A 98 13.40 -0.70 4.19
CA ARG A 98 12.68 -1.93 3.77
C ARG A 98 11.74 -1.70 2.58
N CYS A 99 11.04 -0.56 2.56
CA CYS A 99 10.14 -0.19 1.48
C CYS A 99 10.85 0.05 0.14
N PHE A 100 12.13 0.44 0.15
CA PHE A 100 12.96 0.52 -1.05
C PHE A 100 13.20 -0.89 -1.60
N HIS A 101 13.76 -1.80 -0.80
CA HIS A 101 14.07 -3.18 -1.22
C HIS A 101 12.84 -3.94 -1.72
N CYS A 102 11.69 -3.75 -1.07
CA CYS A 102 10.42 -4.32 -1.50
C CYS A 102 9.99 -3.84 -2.89
N LYS A 103 10.13 -2.54 -3.16
CA LYS A 103 9.74 -1.97 -4.46
C LYS A 103 10.78 -2.21 -5.54
N ASP A 104 12.05 -2.29 -5.18
CA ASP A 104 13.13 -2.62 -6.09
C ASP A 104 12.95 -4.02 -6.69
N GLU A 105 12.63 -5.01 -5.85
CA GLU A 105 12.24 -6.36 -6.28
C GLU A 105 11.02 -6.32 -7.22
N LEU A 106 9.96 -5.63 -6.81
CA LEU A 106 8.74 -5.48 -7.61
C LEU A 106 9.05 -4.90 -9.00
N PHE A 107 9.78 -3.79 -9.07
CA PHE A 107 10.05 -3.12 -10.34
C PHE A 107 11.03 -3.90 -11.21
N THR A 108 12.01 -4.59 -10.61
CA THR A 108 12.88 -5.53 -11.33
C THR A 108 12.07 -6.62 -12.03
N MET A 109 11.12 -7.22 -11.31
CA MET A 109 10.24 -8.24 -11.88
C MET A 109 9.30 -7.70 -12.96
N LEU A 110 8.72 -6.51 -12.73
CA LEU A 110 7.84 -5.88 -13.71
C LEU A 110 8.59 -5.47 -14.97
N GLU A 111 9.84 -5.04 -14.87
CA GLU A 111 10.68 -4.71 -16.02
C GLU A 111 11.05 -5.95 -16.84
N ALA A 112 11.34 -7.08 -16.17
CA ALA A 112 11.52 -8.36 -16.84
C ALA A 112 10.24 -8.79 -17.60
N GLU A 113 9.07 -8.66 -16.98
CA GLU A 113 7.78 -8.94 -17.62
C GLU A 113 7.47 -7.95 -18.76
N ARG A 114 7.83 -6.67 -18.59
CA ARG A 114 7.70 -5.63 -19.61
C ARG A 114 8.46 -6.03 -20.87
N ALA A 115 9.73 -6.41 -20.72
CA ALA A 115 10.57 -6.85 -21.81
C ALA A 115 10.07 -8.16 -22.45
N ARG A 116 9.67 -9.14 -21.63
CA ARG A 116 9.20 -10.46 -22.07
C ARG A 116 7.91 -10.38 -22.90
N LEU A 117 6.98 -9.52 -22.51
CA LEU A 117 5.66 -9.38 -23.15
C LEU A 117 5.60 -8.24 -24.17
N GLY A 118 6.65 -7.44 -24.31
CA GLY A 118 6.71 -6.34 -25.29
C GLY A 118 5.87 -5.11 -24.90
N TRP A 119 5.73 -4.82 -23.61
CA TRP A 119 5.05 -3.61 -23.13
C TRP A 119 5.95 -2.38 -23.23
N ALA A 120 5.36 -1.21 -23.51
CA ALA A 120 6.15 0.00 -23.71
C ALA A 120 6.68 0.59 -22.38
N ALA A 121 5.89 0.52 -21.30
CA ALA A 121 6.28 1.09 -20.00
C ALA A 121 5.70 0.31 -18.80
N VAL A 122 6.32 0.50 -17.64
CA VAL A 122 5.75 0.20 -16.32
C VAL A 122 5.29 1.52 -15.68
N ALA A 123 4.13 1.52 -15.03
CA ALA A 123 3.65 2.64 -14.22
C ALA A 123 3.16 2.19 -12.84
N TYR A 124 3.12 3.14 -11.90
CA TYR A 124 2.57 2.93 -10.56
C TYR A 124 1.75 4.13 -10.08
N GLY A 125 0.91 3.89 -9.06
CA GLY A 125 -0.07 4.85 -8.55
C GLY A 125 0.52 5.97 -7.67
N LEU A 126 1.63 6.59 -8.04
CA LEU A 126 2.16 7.77 -7.33
C LEU A 126 1.30 9.00 -7.64
N ASN A 127 0.83 9.69 -6.59
CA ASN A 127 0.12 10.96 -6.70
C ASN A 127 1.02 12.16 -6.27
N VAL A 128 0.50 13.38 -6.35
CA VAL A 128 1.26 14.60 -6.00
C VAL A 128 1.60 14.66 -4.51
N ASP A 129 0.66 14.31 -3.63
CA ASP A 129 0.84 14.41 -2.17
C ASP A 129 1.97 13.50 -1.68
N ASP A 130 2.17 12.37 -2.35
CA ASP A 130 3.22 11.42 -2.03
C ASP A 130 4.64 11.99 -2.19
N ARG A 131 4.85 13.07 -2.95
CA ARG A 131 6.19 13.66 -3.19
C ARG A 131 6.81 14.31 -1.95
N GLN A 132 6.00 14.64 -0.95
CA GLN A 132 6.44 15.35 0.26
C GLN A 132 6.78 14.40 1.42
N ASP A 133 6.47 13.11 1.30
CA ASP A 133 6.70 12.11 2.34
C ASP A 133 8.08 11.44 2.20
N PHE A 134 8.70 11.06 3.33
CA PHE A 134 9.82 10.13 3.32
C PHE A 134 9.37 8.77 2.76
N ARG A 135 9.63 8.52 1.47
CA ARG A 135 9.25 7.29 0.79
C ARG A 135 10.43 6.66 0.07
N PRO A 136 11.23 5.82 0.76
CA PRO A 136 12.33 5.06 0.15
C PRO A 136 11.91 4.31 -1.12
N GLY A 137 10.67 3.80 -1.17
CA GLY A 137 10.15 3.13 -2.36
C GLY A 137 10.06 3.99 -3.63
N GLN A 138 10.02 5.32 -3.54
CA GLN A 138 10.07 6.19 -4.72
C GLN A 138 11.45 6.19 -5.37
N GLN A 139 12.51 6.06 -4.58
CA GLN A 139 13.88 5.98 -5.10
C GLN A 139 14.05 4.77 -6.02
N ALA A 140 13.44 3.63 -5.66
CA ALA A 140 13.39 2.45 -6.53
C ALA A 140 12.63 2.74 -7.84
N ALA A 141 11.48 3.41 -7.79
CA ALA A 141 10.72 3.76 -8.99
C ALA A 141 11.54 4.62 -9.96
N THR A 142 12.30 5.60 -9.44
CA THR A 142 13.21 6.42 -10.23
C THR A 142 14.33 5.61 -10.85
N ALA A 143 14.96 4.70 -10.10
CA ALA A 143 16.03 3.84 -10.59
C ALA A 143 15.57 2.96 -11.76
N HIS A 144 14.34 2.44 -11.69
CA HIS A 144 13.72 1.63 -12.73
C HIS A 144 12.99 2.42 -13.82
N ARG A 145 13.03 3.77 -13.78
CA ARG A 145 12.35 4.67 -14.73
C ARG A 145 10.85 4.37 -14.87
N VAL A 146 10.20 4.01 -13.77
CA VAL A 146 8.77 3.71 -13.72
C VAL A 146 7.98 5.00 -13.88
N ALA A 147 7.02 5.01 -14.81
CA ALA A 147 6.17 6.18 -15.03
C ALA A 147 5.23 6.44 -13.85
N ALA A 148 4.93 7.71 -13.59
CA ALA A 148 4.02 8.12 -12.52
C ALA A 148 2.86 8.99 -13.09
N PRO A 149 1.98 8.43 -13.95
CA PRO A 149 1.04 9.24 -14.73
C PRO A 149 0.11 10.13 -13.90
N LEU A 150 -0.31 9.67 -12.71
CA LEU A 150 -1.17 10.46 -11.83
C LEU A 150 -0.44 11.70 -11.31
N ALA A 151 0.79 11.54 -10.78
CA ALA A 151 1.61 12.66 -10.33
C ALA A 151 2.06 13.57 -11.49
N GLU A 152 2.34 13.01 -12.66
CA GLU A 152 2.67 13.77 -13.88
C GLU A 152 1.48 14.64 -14.36
N ALA A 153 0.25 14.17 -14.17
CA ALA A 153 -0.98 14.91 -14.43
C ALA A 153 -1.36 15.90 -13.32
N GLY A 154 -0.58 15.97 -12.24
CA GLY A 154 -0.83 16.88 -11.12
C GLY A 154 -2.01 16.46 -10.24
N LEU A 155 -2.39 15.18 -10.24
CA LEU A 155 -3.50 14.67 -9.44
C LEU A 155 -3.07 14.42 -7.99
N THR A 156 -3.81 15.04 -7.07
CA THR A 156 -3.77 14.77 -5.63
C THR A 156 -4.63 13.55 -5.28
N LYS A 157 -4.42 13.00 -4.10
CA LYS A 157 -5.20 11.87 -3.56
C LYS A 157 -6.69 12.20 -3.44
N ALA A 158 -7.02 13.42 -3.00
CA ALA A 158 -8.41 13.87 -2.89
C ALA A 158 -9.09 13.91 -4.27
N GLU A 159 -8.40 14.42 -5.28
CA GLU A 159 -8.90 14.46 -6.66
C GLU A 159 -9.06 13.06 -7.25
N ILE A 160 -8.11 12.14 -7.00
CA ILE A 160 -8.22 10.75 -7.42
C ILE A 160 -9.47 10.08 -6.79
N ARG A 161 -9.74 10.33 -5.51
CA ARG A 161 -10.94 9.82 -4.84
C ARG A 161 -12.23 10.40 -5.46
N THR A 162 -12.25 11.69 -5.77
CA THR A 162 -13.37 12.34 -6.46
C THR A 162 -13.61 11.70 -7.83
N LEU A 163 -12.56 11.55 -8.65
CA LEU A 163 -12.65 10.93 -9.97
C LEU A 163 -13.08 9.45 -9.89
N ALA A 164 -12.55 8.71 -8.90
CA ALA A 164 -12.95 7.33 -8.65
C ALA A 164 -14.44 7.23 -8.24
N GLY A 165 -14.92 8.17 -7.41
CA GLY A 165 -16.33 8.27 -7.01
C GLY A 165 -17.24 8.59 -8.19
N GLN A 166 -16.87 9.57 -9.02
CA GLN A 166 -17.60 9.92 -10.25
C GLN A 166 -17.67 8.76 -11.25
N ALA A 167 -16.61 7.95 -11.33
CA ALA A 167 -16.56 6.72 -12.13
C ALA A 167 -17.30 5.53 -11.49
N GLY A 168 -17.92 5.72 -10.31
CA GLY A 168 -18.66 4.69 -9.59
C GLY A 168 -17.77 3.54 -9.09
N LEU A 169 -16.48 3.77 -8.83
CA LEU A 169 -15.55 2.76 -8.34
C LEU A 169 -15.75 2.55 -6.83
N ARG A 170 -16.11 1.33 -6.40
CA ARG A 170 -16.41 1.02 -4.98
C ARG A 170 -15.29 1.32 -3.99
N LEU A 171 -14.06 1.46 -4.47
CA LEU A 171 -12.87 1.72 -3.67
C LEU A 171 -12.57 3.19 -3.42
N TRP A 172 -13.42 4.11 -3.90
CA TRP A 172 -13.16 5.56 -3.83
C TRP A 172 -12.93 6.05 -2.39
N ASP A 173 -13.61 5.46 -1.40
CA ASP A 173 -13.42 5.77 0.02
C ASP A 173 -12.63 4.71 0.79
N LYS A 174 -12.01 3.75 0.09
CA LYS A 174 -11.22 2.69 0.73
C LYS A 174 -10.08 3.33 1.53
N PRO A 175 -9.95 3.02 2.84
CA PRO A 175 -8.83 3.51 3.65
C PRO A 175 -7.48 3.06 3.06
N ALA A 176 -6.46 3.90 3.22
CA ALA A 176 -5.12 3.52 2.85
C ALA A 176 -4.64 2.37 3.74
N SER A 177 -4.25 1.26 3.11
CA SER A 177 -3.67 0.13 3.82
C SER A 177 -2.18 0.02 3.52
N ALA A 178 -1.40 -0.09 4.59
CA ALA A 178 0.02 -0.41 4.49
C ALA A 178 0.22 -1.94 4.42
N CYS A 179 1.37 -2.39 3.92
CA CYS A 179 1.74 -3.81 3.98
C CYS A 179 1.78 -4.34 5.42
N LEU A 180 1.66 -5.66 5.58
CA LEU A 180 1.75 -6.31 6.89
C LEU A 180 3.09 -6.04 7.57
N SER A 181 4.18 -5.91 6.80
CA SER A 181 5.51 -5.62 7.35
C SER A 181 5.58 -4.27 8.07
N SER A 182 4.65 -3.33 7.83
CA SER A 182 4.58 -2.08 8.60
C SER A 182 4.12 -2.27 10.04
N ARG A 183 3.66 -3.47 10.41
CA ARG A 183 3.25 -3.81 11.77
C ARG A 183 4.43 -4.31 12.61
N LEU A 184 5.53 -4.69 11.99
CA LEU A 184 6.71 -5.20 12.70
C LEU A 184 7.57 -4.03 13.16
N ALA A 185 8.04 -4.08 14.42
CA ALA A 185 9.01 -3.12 14.94
C ALA A 185 10.27 -3.07 14.06
N TYR A 186 10.80 -1.87 13.81
CA TYR A 186 12.05 -1.72 13.06
C TYR A 186 13.18 -2.55 13.69
N GLY A 187 14.01 -3.17 12.85
CA GLY A 187 15.05 -4.11 13.26
C GLY A 187 14.55 -5.52 13.62
N MET A 188 13.23 -5.72 13.76
CA MET A 188 12.67 -7.06 13.88
C MET A 188 12.62 -7.73 12.51
N ARG A 189 13.23 -8.91 12.41
CA ARG A 189 13.25 -9.65 11.14
C ARG A 189 11.84 -9.89 10.59
N VAL A 190 11.64 -9.60 9.32
CA VAL A 190 10.42 -9.92 8.58
C VAL A 190 10.43 -11.40 8.21
N THR A 191 9.54 -12.20 8.79
CA THR A 191 9.36 -13.62 8.43
C THR A 191 7.90 -13.90 8.03
N PRO A 192 7.65 -14.93 7.19
CA PRO A 192 6.29 -15.32 6.85
C PRO A 192 5.44 -15.64 8.08
N GLU A 193 6.04 -16.24 9.10
CA GLU A 193 5.39 -16.56 10.36
C GLU A 193 4.94 -15.29 11.09
N ALA A 194 5.82 -14.29 11.24
CA ALA A 194 5.49 -13.04 11.91
C ALA A 194 4.37 -12.28 11.18
N LEU A 195 4.42 -12.23 9.84
CA LEU A 195 3.38 -11.60 9.02
C LEU A 195 2.04 -12.34 9.14
N ARG A 196 2.07 -13.67 9.15
CA ARG A 196 0.88 -14.51 9.35
C ARG A 196 0.27 -14.30 10.74
N MET A 197 1.08 -14.17 11.79
CA MET A 197 0.59 -13.88 13.14
C MET A 197 -0.13 -12.52 13.19
N VAL A 198 0.44 -11.49 12.57
CA VAL A 198 -0.18 -10.16 12.46
C VAL A 198 -1.50 -10.25 11.69
N GLU A 199 -1.49 -10.89 10.53
CA GLU A 199 -2.69 -11.01 9.69
C GLU A 199 -3.82 -11.73 10.43
N GLN A 200 -3.53 -12.87 11.05
CA GLN A 200 -4.53 -13.64 11.81
C GLN A 200 -5.09 -12.84 12.98
N ALA A 201 -4.24 -12.07 13.66
CA ALA A 201 -4.70 -11.20 14.73
C ALA A 201 -5.61 -10.07 14.20
N GLU A 202 -5.20 -9.35 13.15
CA GLU A 202 -6.03 -8.29 12.55
C GLU A 202 -7.36 -8.86 12.01
N ASP A 203 -7.34 -9.98 11.28
CA ASP A 203 -8.56 -10.63 10.77
C ASP A 203 -9.51 -11.06 11.90
N ALA A 204 -8.97 -11.61 13.00
CA ALA A 204 -9.79 -11.99 14.15
C ALA A 204 -10.41 -10.77 14.85
N LEU A 205 -9.69 -9.63 14.92
CA LEU A 205 -10.24 -8.39 15.46
C LEU A 205 -11.31 -7.77 14.55
N HIS A 206 -11.13 -7.83 13.23
CA HIS A 206 -12.18 -7.44 12.27
C HIS A 206 -13.44 -8.30 12.44
N ALA A 207 -13.30 -9.61 12.68
CA ALA A 207 -14.42 -10.50 12.94
C ALA A 207 -15.17 -10.21 14.25
N LEU A 208 -14.54 -9.50 15.19
CA LEU A 208 -15.19 -8.98 16.41
C LEU A 208 -15.89 -7.63 16.19
N GLY A 209 -15.87 -7.10 14.97
CA GLY A 209 -16.53 -5.83 14.61
C GLY A 209 -15.66 -4.59 14.79
N LEU A 210 -14.34 -4.74 15.02
CA LEU A 210 -13.41 -3.61 15.06
C LEU A 210 -12.84 -3.37 13.67
N ALA A 211 -13.29 -2.32 12.98
CA ALA A 211 -12.97 -2.06 11.59
C ALA A 211 -11.63 -1.33 11.39
N ARG A 212 -11.20 -0.50 12.37
CA ARG A 212 -10.00 0.33 12.27
C ARG A 212 -9.00 -0.05 13.36
N VAL A 213 -8.37 -1.20 13.17
CA VAL A 213 -7.36 -1.75 14.09
C VAL A 213 -6.02 -1.99 13.41
N ARG A 214 -4.95 -1.97 14.21
CA ARG A 214 -3.63 -2.50 13.80
C ARG A 214 -3.04 -3.33 14.92
N VAL A 215 -2.41 -4.44 14.57
CA VAL A 215 -1.68 -5.28 15.53
C VAL A 215 -0.19 -5.11 15.29
N ARG A 216 0.48 -4.36 16.17
CA ARG A 216 1.93 -4.11 16.10
C ARG A 216 2.69 -5.24 16.80
N HIS A 217 3.63 -5.84 16.09
CA HIS A 217 4.42 -6.97 16.55
C HIS A 217 5.72 -6.49 17.22
N HIS A 218 5.82 -6.69 18.53
CA HIS A 218 6.96 -6.33 19.38
C HIS A 218 7.61 -7.57 20.02
N GLY A 219 7.70 -8.67 19.26
CA GLY A 219 8.30 -9.93 19.71
C GLY A 219 7.23 -10.76 20.39
N GLU A 220 7.32 -10.89 21.71
CA GLU A 220 6.31 -11.62 22.48
C GLU A 220 5.02 -10.82 22.70
N ILE A 221 5.05 -9.51 22.44
CA ILE A 221 3.96 -8.57 22.68
C ILE A 221 3.30 -8.18 21.36
N ALA A 222 1.97 -8.34 21.29
CA ALA A 222 1.12 -7.64 20.33
C ALA A 222 0.56 -6.37 20.96
N ARG A 223 0.90 -5.21 20.39
CA ARG A 223 0.32 -3.91 20.75
C ARG A 223 -0.79 -3.58 19.77
N VAL A 224 -2.03 -3.55 20.25
CA VAL A 224 -3.25 -3.33 19.47
C VAL A 224 -3.57 -1.83 19.47
N GLU A 225 -3.52 -1.22 18.29
CA GLU A 225 -3.98 0.15 18.06
C GLU A 225 -5.43 0.10 17.59
N ILE A 226 -6.34 0.81 18.27
CA ILE A 226 -7.78 0.84 17.99
C ILE A 226 -8.18 2.29 17.70
N ALA A 227 -9.01 2.53 16.70
CA ALA A 227 -9.49 3.88 16.42
C ALA A 227 -10.33 4.44 17.57
N GLU A 228 -10.23 5.75 17.78
CA GLU A 228 -10.88 6.44 18.90
C GLU A 228 -12.39 6.21 18.93
N GLU A 229 -13.02 6.19 17.75
CA GLU A 229 -14.46 5.99 17.61
C GLU A 229 -14.91 4.57 18.01
N GLU A 230 -13.98 3.62 18.07
CA GLU A 230 -14.23 2.21 18.43
C GLU A 230 -13.78 1.88 19.86
N LEU A 231 -13.09 2.79 20.56
CA LEU A 231 -12.55 2.52 21.91
C LEU A 231 -13.65 2.19 22.92
N ALA A 232 -14.78 2.90 22.87
CA ALA A 232 -15.88 2.70 23.81
C ALA A 232 -16.46 1.27 23.76
N SER A 233 -16.59 0.69 22.56
CA SER A 233 -17.05 -0.69 22.37
C SER A 233 -15.94 -1.71 22.67
N ALA A 234 -14.71 -1.40 22.28
CA ALA A 234 -13.55 -2.27 22.45
C ALA A 234 -13.14 -2.49 23.91
N LEU A 235 -13.32 -1.48 24.77
CA LEU A 235 -12.88 -1.50 26.17
C LEU A 235 -13.93 -2.04 27.15
N SER A 236 -15.06 -2.54 26.66
CA SER A 236 -15.97 -3.32 27.51
C SER A 236 -15.26 -4.57 28.04
N ARG A 237 -15.57 -5.00 29.27
CA ARG A 237 -14.90 -6.16 29.91
C ARG A 237 -15.00 -7.44 29.07
N GLU A 238 -16.10 -7.61 28.36
CA GLU A 238 -16.32 -8.75 27.47
C GLU A 238 -15.45 -8.64 26.21
N MET A 239 -15.54 -7.52 25.47
CA MET A 239 -14.77 -7.31 24.25
C MET A 239 -13.26 -7.34 24.52
N PHE A 240 -12.79 -6.74 25.62
CA PHE A 240 -11.39 -6.76 26.01
C PHE A 240 -10.84 -8.18 26.20
N ARG A 241 -11.66 -9.10 26.73
CA ARG A 241 -11.31 -10.52 26.85
C ARG A 241 -11.33 -11.23 25.50
N GLN A 242 -12.25 -10.87 24.61
CA GLN A 242 -12.32 -11.43 23.25
C GLN A 242 -11.10 -11.01 22.44
N ILE A 243 -10.71 -9.73 22.48
CA ILE A 243 -9.48 -9.20 21.88
C ILE A 243 -8.27 -9.99 22.38
N ALA A 244 -8.11 -10.13 23.70
CA ALA A 244 -6.98 -10.85 24.27
C ALA A 244 -6.93 -12.33 23.82
N ARG A 245 -8.08 -13.01 23.72
CA ARG A 245 -8.16 -14.40 23.25
C ARG A 245 -7.82 -14.51 21.77
N ALA A 246 -8.37 -13.63 20.93
CA ALA A 246 -8.13 -13.60 19.48
C ALA A 246 -6.64 -13.40 19.18
N VAL A 247 -6.01 -12.40 19.80
CA VAL A 247 -4.60 -12.08 19.58
C VAL A 247 -3.68 -13.18 20.13
N ARG A 248 -4.00 -13.79 21.29
CA ARG A 248 -3.24 -14.95 21.79
C ARG A 248 -3.36 -16.17 20.88
N ALA A 249 -4.54 -16.42 20.31
CA ALA A 249 -4.75 -17.52 19.36
C ALA A 249 -3.94 -17.36 18.06
N ALA A 250 -3.62 -16.12 17.69
CA ALA A 250 -2.73 -15.82 16.57
C ALA A 250 -1.24 -16.11 16.87
N GLY A 251 -0.86 -16.35 18.14
CA GLY A 251 0.48 -16.78 18.55
C GLY A 251 1.21 -15.85 19.52
N PHE A 252 0.60 -14.74 19.96
CA PHE A 252 1.25 -13.80 20.88
C PHE A 252 1.14 -14.22 22.36
N HIS A 253 2.20 -14.02 23.14
CA HIS A 253 2.20 -14.30 24.58
C HIS A 253 1.53 -13.19 25.39
N TYR A 254 1.74 -11.94 24.98
CA TYR A 254 1.20 -10.76 25.66
C TYR A 254 0.41 -9.90 24.69
N VAL A 255 -0.66 -9.30 25.20
CA VAL A 255 -1.54 -8.40 24.45
C VAL A 255 -1.61 -7.10 25.22
N ALA A 256 -1.28 -6.00 24.56
CA ALA A 256 -1.39 -4.65 25.08
C ALA A 256 -2.30 -3.84 24.16
N VAL A 257 -3.02 -2.85 24.72
CA VAL A 257 -3.75 -1.85 23.95
C VAL A 257 -2.96 -0.55 23.99
N ASP A 258 -2.81 0.07 22.84
CA ASP A 258 -2.13 1.34 22.72
C ASP A 258 -2.98 2.48 23.30
N CYS A 259 -2.36 3.34 24.12
CA CYS A 259 -3.05 4.45 24.77
C CYS A 259 -3.35 5.63 23.84
N ASP A 260 -2.59 5.80 22.75
CA ASP A 260 -2.82 6.81 21.73
C ASP A 260 -3.75 6.33 20.61
N GLY A 261 -4.08 5.03 20.60
CA GLY A 261 -4.96 4.41 19.62
C GLY A 261 -4.38 4.33 18.20
N TYR A 262 -5.26 4.23 17.21
CA TYR A 262 -4.88 4.12 15.80
C TYR A 262 -4.37 5.46 15.24
N ARG A 263 -3.10 5.48 14.81
CA ARG A 263 -2.47 6.65 14.17
C ARG A 263 -1.71 6.26 12.90
N SER A 264 -1.86 7.05 11.84
CA SER A 264 -1.05 6.87 10.62
C SER A 264 0.40 7.20 10.92
N GLY A 265 1.34 6.35 10.48
CA GLY A 265 2.77 6.60 10.67
C GLY A 265 3.29 6.41 12.09
N SER A 266 2.52 5.85 13.04
CA SER A 266 2.94 5.68 14.46
C SER A 266 4.32 5.01 14.64
N MET A 267 4.69 4.09 13.74
CA MET A 267 5.99 3.41 13.80
C MET A 267 7.18 4.28 13.42
N ASN A 268 6.97 5.39 12.69
CA ASN A 268 8.03 6.28 12.27
C ASN A 268 8.57 7.13 13.43
N GLU A 269 7.82 7.25 14.54
CA GLU A 269 8.26 7.95 15.77
C GLU A 269 9.47 7.26 16.42
N LEU A 270 9.67 5.97 16.11
CA LEU A 270 10.81 5.19 16.61
C LEU A 270 12.08 5.34 15.75
N LEU A 271 12.00 6.05 14.62
CA LEU A 271 13.18 6.32 13.79
C LEU A 271 13.95 7.53 14.34
N PRO A 272 15.29 7.45 14.45
CA PRO A 272 16.13 8.61 14.72
C PRO A 272 15.80 9.79 13.80
N VAL A 273 15.78 11.00 14.36
CA VAL A 273 15.47 12.25 13.62
C VAL A 273 16.41 12.42 12.44
N GLU A 274 17.65 11.96 12.53
CA GLU A 274 18.65 12.01 11.47
C GLU A 274 18.26 11.15 10.26
N LEU A 275 17.59 10.01 10.47
CA LEU A 275 17.06 9.16 9.40
C LEU A 275 15.80 9.75 8.75
N LEU A 276 15.02 10.54 9.50
CA LEU A 276 13.88 11.28 8.97
C LEU A 276 14.31 12.55 8.22
N ALA A 277 15.35 13.24 8.70
CA ALA A 277 15.86 14.51 8.16
C ALA A 277 16.80 14.34 6.96
N SER A 278 17.62 13.29 6.92
CA SER A 278 18.52 12.99 5.78
C SER A 278 17.78 12.67 4.48
N ALA A 279 16.47 12.43 4.56
CA ALA A 279 15.58 12.30 3.41
C ALA A 279 15.09 13.63 2.82
N GLY A 280 15.07 14.71 3.61
CA GLY A 280 14.64 16.05 3.18
C GLY A 280 15.78 16.95 2.70
N GLN A 281 17.04 16.52 2.81
CA GLN A 281 18.21 17.38 2.61
C GLN A 281 19.18 16.96 1.48
N LYS A 282 18.82 15.98 0.63
CA LYS A 282 19.62 15.65 -0.57
C LYS A 282 19.21 16.42 -1.84
N GLU A 283 18.55 17.56 -1.68
CA GLU A 283 18.42 18.58 -2.73
C GLU A 283 19.04 19.89 -2.24
N ARG A 284 20.38 19.95 -2.28
CA ARG A 284 21.15 21.18 -2.46
C ARG A 284 22.32 20.90 -3.38
#